data_AF-A0A9W9E704-F1
#
_entry.id   AF-A0A9W9E704-F1
#
_cell.length_a   1.000
_cell.length_b   1.000
_cell.length_c   1.000
_cell.angle_alpha   90.00
_cell.angle_beta   90.00
_cell.angle_gamma   90.00
#
_symmetry.space_group_name_H-M   'P 1'
#
loop_
_entity.id
_entity.type
_entity.pdbx_description
1 polymer ?
#
loop_
_entity_poly.entity_id
_entity_poly.type
_entity_poly.pdbx_seq_one_letter_code
_entity_poly.pdbx_strand_id
1 'polypeptide(L)'
;MELEIEELTVTLGSTQLERIGQGHCGTVWAVRCSDCAGHHHMAMKREDGAPGRSITLEYQMHQKILKASLSSRFTSFAIPGSFGYLASQDSATWSGILPRLPENYTGCNAIISEKIMPVSTSIRRLLVQNLRPDVNVEEVITSQSNEHCLIRPYLGRRRYRRSEAEAVTGQPRQRLRAFSLRNFPLHLDQMEQLGIDARDYAIGMADALALLHWIAKVDGNDVEFVLAQPRNQSDTASTQGQLDERRSNNSSILGPHELWILDFDFCRDLTLDEKGIEQACKAFWRNDPFYPRPGSSNTENQRLWTIFEERFMVSSAEVLRSEPGQIKQLPKLLIERIKQAKATMAIGSN
;
A
#
# COMPACT_ATOMS: atom_id res chain seq x y z
N MET A 1 7.64 -12.04 25.88
CA MET A 1 7.56 -10.61 25.52
C MET A 1 6.21 -10.42 24.87
N GLU A 2 5.18 -10.54 25.71
CA GLU A 2 3.82 -10.12 25.39
C GLU A 2 3.93 -8.62 25.12
N LEU A 3 3.78 -8.22 23.86
CA LEU A 3 3.58 -6.82 23.55
C LEU A 3 2.19 -6.53 24.11
N GLU A 4 2.16 -5.89 25.27
CA GLU A 4 0.97 -5.39 25.92
C GLU A 4 0.22 -4.52 24.90
N ILE A 5 -0.79 -5.11 24.25
CA ILE A 5 -1.68 -4.42 23.31
C ILE A 5 -2.64 -3.47 24.05
N GLU A 6 -2.19 -2.94 25.18
CA GLU A 6 -2.91 -2.08 26.12
C GLU A 6 -3.49 -0.85 25.43
N GLU A 7 -2.82 -0.36 24.38
CA GLU A 7 -3.33 0.73 23.55
C GLU A 7 -4.74 0.43 23.00
N LEU A 8 -5.06 -0.84 22.72
CA LEU A 8 -6.36 -1.26 22.20
C LEU A 8 -7.35 -1.65 23.30
N THR A 9 -6.92 -1.77 24.56
CA THR A 9 -7.77 -2.22 25.68
C THR A 9 -8.24 -1.04 26.54
N VAL A 10 -9.18 -1.28 27.43
CA VAL A 10 -9.62 -0.29 28.45
C VAL A 10 -8.51 0.15 29.40
N THR A 11 -7.35 -0.53 29.44
CA THR A 11 -6.22 -0.20 30.30
C THR A 11 -5.63 1.18 29.96
N LEU A 12 -5.42 1.49 28.67
CA LEU A 12 -4.85 2.76 28.23
C LEU A 12 -5.90 3.87 27.98
N GLY A 13 -7.20 3.53 28.03
CA GLY A 13 -8.26 4.53 27.88
C GLY A 13 -9.64 3.92 27.62
N SER A 14 -10.69 4.68 27.95
CA SER A 14 -12.09 4.26 27.80
C SER A 14 -12.75 4.71 26.49
N THR A 15 -12.05 5.50 25.66
CA THR A 15 -12.61 5.99 24.40
C THR A 15 -12.78 4.86 23.39
N GLN A 16 -13.90 4.88 22.66
CA GLN A 16 -14.17 3.97 21.55
C GLN A 16 -13.02 3.98 20.53
N LEU A 17 -12.68 2.80 20.02
CA LEU A 17 -11.79 2.63 18.89
C LEU A 17 -12.47 3.16 17.63
N GLU A 18 -11.66 3.68 16.73
CA GLU A 18 -12.14 4.21 15.47
C GLU A 18 -11.96 3.18 14.35
N ARG A 19 -13.01 2.98 13.54
CA ARG A 19 -12.90 2.16 12.33
C ARG A 19 -12.17 2.94 11.25
N ILE A 20 -10.88 2.65 11.09
CA ILE A 20 -9.99 3.31 10.12
C ILE A 20 -10.05 2.68 8.73
N GLY A 21 -10.49 1.41 8.62
CA GLY A 21 -10.60 0.70 7.36
C GLY A 21 -11.73 -0.34 7.36
N GLN A 22 -12.28 -0.64 6.18
CA GLN A 22 -13.23 -1.73 5.97
C GLN A 22 -13.17 -2.16 4.51
N GLY A 23 -13.08 -3.46 4.28
CA GLY A 23 -13.10 -4.06 2.95
C GLY A 23 -13.51 -5.52 2.99
N HIS A 24 -13.24 -6.25 1.92
CA HIS A 24 -13.51 -7.69 1.87
C HIS A 24 -12.65 -8.47 2.88
N CYS A 25 -11.49 -7.93 3.27
CA CYS A 25 -10.56 -8.57 4.20
C CYS A 25 -10.89 -8.32 5.68
N GLY A 26 -12.00 -7.64 5.97
CA GLY A 26 -12.46 -7.31 7.33
C GLY A 26 -12.40 -5.83 7.65
N THR A 27 -12.58 -5.53 8.93
CA THR A 27 -12.54 -4.18 9.50
C THR A 27 -11.21 -3.92 10.21
N VAL A 28 -10.75 -2.68 10.14
CA VAL A 28 -9.52 -2.21 10.79
C VAL A 28 -9.86 -1.14 11.79
N TRP A 29 -9.36 -1.29 13.01
CA TRP A 29 -9.64 -0.44 14.17
C TRP A 29 -8.35 0.10 14.78
N ALA A 30 -8.37 1.33 15.25
CA ALA A 30 -7.25 1.92 15.98
C ALA A 30 -7.73 2.95 17.00
N VAL A 31 -6.85 3.33 17.93
CA VAL A 31 -7.10 4.47 18.81
C VAL A 31 -7.14 5.75 17.99
N ARG A 32 -8.08 6.64 18.36
CA ARG A 32 -8.06 8.02 17.88
C ARG A 32 -6.92 8.75 18.59
N CYS A 33 -5.89 9.10 17.84
CA CYS A 33 -4.73 9.79 18.39
C CYS A 33 -4.85 11.29 18.08
N SER A 34 -5.30 12.07 19.06
CA SER A 34 -5.34 13.54 18.96
C SER A 34 -4.00 14.17 19.37
N ASP A 35 -3.27 13.55 20.30
CA ASP A 35 -1.94 13.96 20.78
C ASP A 35 -1.01 12.73 20.87
N CYS A 36 -0.07 12.60 19.91
CA CYS A 36 0.73 11.39 19.66
C CYS A 36 1.95 11.19 20.59
N ALA A 37 1.86 11.52 21.88
CA ALA A 37 2.96 11.28 22.81
C ALA A 37 2.82 9.91 23.47
N GLY A 38 3.79 9.01 23.25
CA GLY A 38 3.87 7.72 23.96
C GLY A 38 2.97 6.60 23.45
N HIS A 39 2.37 6.75 22.26
CA HIS A 39 1.55 5.70 21.62
C HIS A 39 2.39 4.86 20.66
N HIS A 40 2.15 3.54 20.63
CA HIS A 40 2.78 2.64 19.66
C HIS A 40 2.12 2.70 18.28
N HIS A 41 0.99 3.41 18.17
CA HIS A 41 0.17 3.53 16.98
C HIS A 41 -0.23 2.15 16.46
N MET A 42 -1.02 1.43 17.24
CA MET A 42 -1.53 0.10 16.85
C MET A 42 -2.76 0.18 15.94
N ALA A 43 -2.82 -0.73 14.97
CA ALA A 43 -4.00 -1.04 14.17
C ALA A 43 -4.35 -2.52 14.35
N MET A 44 -5.63 -2.80 14.61
CA MET A 44 -6.18 -4.14 14.71
C MET A 44 -7.03 -4.45 13.48
N LYS A 45 -6.59 -5.39 12.63
CA LYS A 45 -7.40 -5.92 11.51
C LYS A 45 -8.07 -7.21 11.95
N ARG A 46 -9.38 -7.27 11.81
CA ARG A 46 -10.24 -8.36 12.32
C ARG A 46 -10.62 -9.32 11.21
N GLU A 47 -10.77 -10.59 11.55
CA GLU A 47 -11.30 -11.63 10.67
C GLU A 47 -12.84 -11.61 10.62
N ASP A 48 -13.40 -10.45 10.30
CA ASP A 48 -14.84 -10.22 10.09
C ASP A 48 -15.16 -9.87 8.62
N GLY A 49 -14.27 -10.30 7.71
CA GLY A 49 -14.37 -10.11 6.27
C GLY A 49 -15.21 -11.16 5.55
N ALA A 50 -15.12 -11.14 4.22
CA ALA A 50 -15.79 -12.09 3.34
C ALA A 50 -15.20 -13.52 3.48
N PRO A 51 -15.99 -14.57 3.22
CA PRO A 51 -15.51 -15.95 3.20
C PRO A 51 -14.32 -16.13 2.25
N GLY A 52 -13.30 -16.88 2.69
CA GLY A 52 -12.10 -17.17 1.89
C GLY A 52 -10.91 -16.23 2.13
N ARG A 53 -11.08 -15.19 2.95
CA ARG A 53 -9.99 -14.37 3.50
C ARG A 53 -9.48 -15.04 4.79
N SER A 54 -8.17 -15.00 5.04
CA SER A 54 -7.56 -15.65 6.20
C SER A 54 -6.58 -14.72 6.89
N ILE A 55 -6.95 -14.26 8.09
CA ILE A 55 -6.09 -13.37 8.87
C ILE A 55 -4.83 -14.09 9.35
N THR A 56 -4.93 -15.40 9.58
CA THR A 56 -3.80 -16.27 9.95
C THR A 56 -2.77 -16.35 8.84
N LEU A 57 -3.21 -16.52 7.59
CA LEU A 57 -2.32 -16.51 6.44
C LEU A 57 -1.64 -15.16 6.27
N GLU A 58 -2.41 -14.07 6.36
CA GLU A 58 -1.86 -12.71 6.29
C GLU A 58 -0.79 -12.48 7.36
N TYR A 59 -1.05 -12.90 8.61
CA TYR A 59 -0.08 -12.83 9.70
C TYR A 59 1.22 -13.58 9.36
N GLN A 60 1.10 -14.81 8.86
CA GLN A 60 2.26 -15.63 8.48
C GLN A 60 3.08 -14.97 7.36
N MET A 61 2.42 -14.45 6.33
CA MET A 61 3.08 -13.73 5.24
C MET A 61 3.73 -12.45 5.74
N HIS A 62 3.06 -11.67 6.59
CA HIS A 62 3.59 -10.46 7.20
C HIS A 62 4.86 -10.73 8.02
N GLN A 63 4.84 -11.76 8.88
CA GLN A 63 6.03 -12.18 9.64
C GLN A 63 7.18 -12.59 8.73
N LYS A 64 6.90 -13.35 7.66
CA LYS A 64 7.90 -13.80 6.69
C LYS A 64 8.56 -12.61 5.98
N ILE A 65 7.76 -11.64 5.56
CA ILE A 65 8.22 -10.42 4.86
C ILE A 65 9.01 -9.51 5.81
N LEU A 66 8.55 -9.32 7.05
CA LEU A 66 9.29 -8.57 8.06
C LEU A 66 10.65 -9.20 8.33
N LYS A 67 10.70 -10.52 8.54
CA LYS A 67 11.98 -11.24 8.74
C LYS A 67 12.92 -11.09 7.53
N ALA A 68 12.38 -11.15 6.31
CA ALA A 68 13.17 -10.91 5.10
C ALA A 68 13.74 -9.48 5.04
N SER A 69 12.96 -8.49 5.48
CA SER A 69 13.38 -7.07 5.48
C SER A 69 14.57 -6.79 6.40
N LEU A 70 14.66 -7.47 7.54
CA LEU A 70 15.79 -7.34 8.49
C LEU A 70 17.14 -7.72 7.87
N SER A 71 17.13 -8.61 6.88
CA SER A 71 18.33 -9.06 6.16
C SER A 71 18.59 -8.27 4.88
N SER A 72 17.69 -7.34 4.52
CA SER A 72 17.76 -6.57 3.29
C SER A 72 18.36 -5.19 3.51
N ARG A 73 18.85 -4.57 2.44
CA ARG A 73 19.33 -3.17 2.46
C ARG A 73 18.32 -2.20 1.85
N PHE A 74 17.12 -2.65 1.55
CA PHE A 74 16.11 -1.82 0.90
C PHE A 74 15.54 -0.82 1.92
N THR A 75 15.57 0.46 1.54
CA THR A 75 15.08 1.59 2.35
C THR A 75 14.13 2.49 1.57
N SER A 76 13.70 2.06 0.39
CA SER A 76 12.83 2.80 -0.53
C SER A 76 11.34 2.60 -0.24
N PHE A 77 11.00 1.74 0.72
CA PHE A 77 9.63 1.50 1.19
C PHE A 77 9.64 1.02 2.65
N ALA A 78 8.52 1.19 3.35
CA ALA A 78 8.29 0.71 4.71
C ALA A 78 7.27 -0.43 4.76
N ILE A 79 7.53 -1.40 5.63
CA ILE A 79 6.58 -2.44 6.02
C ILE A 79 6.09 -2.10 7.43
N PRO A 80 4.78 -2.12 7.71
CA PRO A 80 4.27 -1.94 9.06
C PRO A 80 4.88 -2.96 10.03
N GLY A 81 5.29 -2.52 11.22
CA GLY A 81 5.65 -3.42 12.31
C GLY A 81 4.51 -4.37 12.65
N SER A 82 4.84 -5.51 13.26
CA SER A 82 3.84 -6.46 13.76
C SER A 82 3.96 -6.56 15.27
N PHE A 83 2.84 -6.36 15.97
CA PHE A 83 2.75 -6.51 17.41
C PHE A 83 2.23 -7.88 17.82
N GLY A 84 1.47 -8.57 16.96
CA GLY A 84 1.12 -9.97 17.18
C GLY A 84 -0.17 -10.42 16.53
N TYR A 85 -0.60 -11.60 16.94
CA TYR A 85 -1.85 -12.25 16.54
C TYR A 85 -2.73 -12.44 17.77
N LEU A 86 -3.99 -12.04 17.66
CA LEU A 86 -5.01 -12.18 18.69
C LEU A 86 -5.99 -13.27 18.26
N ALA A 87 -6.07 -14.35 19.02
CA ALA A 87 -6.96 -15.46 18.72
C ALA A 87 -8.39 -15.21 19.22
N SER A 88 -9.39 -15.76 18.55
CA SER A 88 -10.80 -15.64 18.98
C SER A 88 -11.07 -16.15 20.39
N GLN A 89 -10.29 -17.15 20.84
CA GLN A 89 -10.43 -17.78 22.16
C GLN A 89 -9.74 -17.02 23.30
N ASP A 90 -8.96 -15.97 23.01
CA ASP A 90 -8.27 -15.17 24.02
C ASP A 90 -9.25 -14.23 24.75
N SER A 91 -10.10 -14.84 25.58
CA SER A 91 -11.20 -14.17 26.25
C SER A 91 -10.73 -13.09 27.23
N ALA A 92 -9.54 -13.28 27.83
CA ALA A 92 -8.96 -12.31 28.75
C ALA A 92 -8.65 -11.00 28.02
N THR A 93 -7.90 -11.08 26.92
CA THR A 93 -7.55 -9.92 26.12
C THR A 93 -8.78 -9.28 25.45
N TRP A 94 -9.67 -10.10 24.87
CA TRP A 94 -10.90 -9.59 24.24
C TRP A 94 -11.82 -8.87 25.23
N SER A 95 -11.89 -9.30 26.49
CA SER A 95 -12.68 -8.60 27.52
C SER A 95 -12.24 -7.15 27.73
N GLY A 96 -10.97 -6.84 27.47
CA GLY A 96 -10.44 -5.49 27.53
C GLY A 96 -10.67 -4.67 26.25
N ILE A 97 -10.80 -5.31 25.08
CA ILE A 97 -10.99 -4.62 23.78
C ILE A 97 -12.47 -4.38 23.47
N LEU A 98 -13.32 -5.39 23.69
CA LEU A 98 -14.74 -5.35 23.31
C LEU A 98 -15.51 -4.13 23.83
N PRO A 99 -15.30 -3.65 25.08
CA PRO A 99 -15.96 -2.44 25.56
C PRO A 99 -15.63 -1.17 24.76
N ARG A 100 -14.52 -1.18 23.99
CA ARG A 100 -14.08 -0.06 23.14
C ARG A 100 -14.50 -0.22 21.69
N LEU A 101 -15.21 -1.29 21.33
CA LEU A 101 -15.83 -1.46 20.02
C LEU A 101 -17.33 -1.12 20.11
N PRO A 102 -18.00 -0.86 18.98
CA PRO A 102 -19.46 -0.70 18.97
C PRO A 102 -20.18 -1.94 19.51
N GLU A 103 -21.43 -1.75 19.91
CA GLU A 103 -22.29 -2.85 20.35
C GLU A 103 -22.41 -3.94 19.26
N ASN A 104 -22.51 -5.20 19.69
CA ASN A 104 -22.64 -6.42 18.86
C ASN A 104 -21.35 -6.99 18.26
N TYR A 105 -20.19 -6.37 18.46
CA TYR A 105 -18.93 -7.02 18.10
C TYR A 105 -18.55 -8.12 19.10
N THR A 106 -18.00 -9.23 18.59
CA THR A 106 -17.52 -10.37 19.39
C THR A 106 -16.02 -10.61 19.15
N GLY A 107 -15.39 -11.38 20.05
CA GLY A 107 -14.00 -11.81 19.84
C GLY A 107 -13.87 -12.63 18.57
N CYS A 108 -12.82 -12.36 17.79
CA CYS A 108 -12.50 -13.06 16.55
C CYS A 108 -10.99 -13.25 16.44
N ASN A 109 -10.50 -13.86 15.37
CA ASN A 109 -9.07 -13.75 15.07
C ASN A 109 -8.77 -12.32 14.59
N ALA A 110 -7.60 -11.80 14.94
CA ALA A 110 -7.15 -10.50 14.49
C ALA A 110 -5.61 -10.44 14.44
N ILE A 111 -5.09 -9.55 13.60
CA ILE A 111 -3.67 -9.16 13.63
C ILE A 111 -3.57 -7.75 14.19
N ILE A 112 -2.49 -7.53 14.93
CA ILE A 112 -2.16 -6.22 15.48
C ILE A 112 -0.83 -5.81 14.88
N SER A 113 -0.87 -4.71 14.14
CA SER A 113 0.26 -4.16 13.39
C SER A 113 0.40 -2.67 13.64
N GLU A 114 1.52 -2.11 13.19
CA GLU A 114 1.71 -0.67 13.12
C GLU A 114 0.65 -0.03 12.23
N LYS A 115 0.02 1.01 12.75
CA LYS A 115 -0.88 1.88 12.03
C LYS A 115 -0.06 2.79 11.13
N ILE A 116 -0.27 2.64 9.82
CA ILE A 116 0.23 3.60 8.84
C ILE A 116 -0.51 4.93 9.05
N MET A 117 0.24 5.98 9.42
CA MET A 117 -0.34 7.26 9.76
C MET A 117 -0.78 8.03 8.50
N PRO A 118 -2.05 8.48 8.43
CA PRO A 118 -2.60 9.09 7.21
C PRO A 118 -1.91 10.42 6.88
N VAL A 119 -1.99 10.84 5.62
CA VAL A 119 -1.43 12.15 5.22
C VAL A 119 -2.10 13.30 5.97
N SER A 120 -1.35 14.40 6.17
CA SER A 120 -1.81 15.52 6.98
C SER A 120 -3.04 16.22 6.37
N THR A 121 -3.74 17.01 7.19
CA THR A 121 -4.90 17.81 6.77
C THR A 121 -4.59 18.75 5.61
N SER A 122 -3.39 19.34 5.55
CA SER A 122 -2.99 20.19 4.42
C SER A 122 -2.90 19.41 3.11
N ILE A 123 -2.38 18.18 3.15
CA ILE A 123 -2.28 17.33 1.97
C ILE A 123 -3.65 16.82 1.53
N ARG A 124 -4.51 16.41 2.47
CA ARG A 124 -5.91 16.07 2.18
C ARG A 124 -6.60 17.24 1.47
N ARG A 125 -6.42 18.46 1.96
CA ARG A 125 -6.99 19.68 1.36
C ARG A 125 -6.47 19.93 -0.06
N LEU A 126 -5.15 19.80 -0.26
CA LEU A 126 -4.52 19.92 -1.58
C LEU A 126 -5.11 18.92 -2.59
N LEU A 127 -5.26 17.65 -2.21
CA LEU A 127 -5.83 16.62 -3.08
C LEU A 127 -7.26 16.96 -3.51
N VAL A 128 -8.10 17.40 -2.57
CA VAL A 128 -9.49 17.73 -2.86
C VAL A 128 -9.58 18.96 -3.77
N GLN A 129 -8.86 20.04 -3.44
CA GLN A 129 -8.87 21.27 -4.21
C GLN A 129 -8.43 21.08 -5.66
N ASN A 130 -7.39 20.27 -5.89
CA ASN A 130 -6.80 20.12 -7.23
C ASN A 130 -7.44 19.01 -8.06
N LEU A 131 -7.95 17.96 -7.43
CA LEU A 131 -8.39 16.75 -8.13
C LEU A 131 -9.90 16.51 -8.06
N ARG A 132 -10.61 17.19 -7.15
CA ARG A 132 -12.05 17.06 -6.92
C ARG A 132 -12.74 18.42 -6.82
N PRO A 133 -12.77 19.20 -7.92
CA PRO A 133 -13.48 20.48 -7.94
C PRO A 133 -15.01 20.32 -7.82
N ASP A 134 -15.51 19.10 -7.88
CA ASP A 134 -16.93 18.73 -7.80
C ASP A 134 -17.47 18.58 -6.37
N VAL A 135 -16.63 18.72 -5.33
CA VAL A 135 -17.03 18.53 -3.93
C VAL A 135 -16.71 19.77 -3.08
N ASN A 136 -17.45 19.96 -1.99
CA ASN A 136 -17.13 21.00 -1.02
C ASN A 136 -15.90 20.60 -0.20
N VAL A 137 -14.82 21.38 -0.33
CA VAL A 137 -13.54 21.10 0.34
C VAL A 137 -13.69 21.05 1.85
N GLU A 138 -14.39 22.01 2.46
CA GLU A 138 -14.52 22.06 3.93
C GLU A 138 -15.30 20.86 4.45
N GLU A 139 -16.44 20.54 3.83
CA GLU A 139 -17.27 19.38 4.21
C GLU A 139 -16.44 18.09 4.22
N VAL A 140 -15.65 17.89 3.17
CA VAL A 140 -14.79 16.72 3.02
C VAL A 140 -13.70 16.68 4.08
N ILE A 141 -13.03 17.81 4.36
CA ILE A 141 -11.89 17.88 5.27
C ILE A 141 -12.32 17.76 6.73
N THR A 142 -13.49 18.30 7.09
CA THR A 142 -14.07 18.18 8.45
C THR A 142 -14.68 16.82 8.74
N SER A 143 -14.95 16.01 7.70
CA SER A 143 -15.49 14.67 7.90
C SER A 143 -14.47 13.72 8.52
N GLN A 144 -14.81 13.15 9.68
CA GLN A 144 -13.99 12.16 10.38
C GLN A 144 -13.69 10.93 9.50
N SER A 145 -14.65 10.51 8.66
CA SER A 145 -14.44 9.37 7.77
C SER A 145 -13.29 9.59 6.77
N ASN A 146 -12.91 10.84 6.52
CA ASN A 146 -11.83 11.24 5.63
C ASN A 146 -10.51 11.51 6.34
N GLU A 147 -10.41 11.34 7.66
CA GLU A 147 -9.15 11.49 8.42
C GLU A 147 -8.12 10.40 8.06
N HIS A 148 -8.57 9.18 7.77
CA HIS A 148 -7.72 8.03 7.45
C HIS A 148 -7.34 7.97 5.96
N CYS A 149 -6.82 9.07 5.43
CA CYS A 149 -6.42 9.20 4.02
C CYS A 149 -5.05 8.54 3.77
N LEU A 150 -5.07 7.38 3.12
CA LEU A 150 -3.90 6.74 2.51
C LEU A 150 -3.98 6.92 1.00
N ILE A 151 -2.93 7.44 0.38
CA ILE A 151 -2.90 7.69 -1.07
C ILE A 151 -2.43 6.42 -1.77
N ARG A 152 -3.15 5.88 -2.75
CA ARG A 152 -2.74 4.73 -3.57
C ARG A 152 -2.08 5.20 -4.87
N PRO A 153 -0.75 5.14 -5.02
CA PRO A 153 -0.06 5.59 -6.22
C PRO A 153 -0.20 4.58 -7.37
N TYR A 154 -1.04 4.88 -8.36
CA TYR A 154 -1.29 4.01 -9.51
C TYR A 154 -0.44 4.41 -10.72
N LEU A 155 0.74 3.81 -10.85
CA LEU A 155 1.68 4.14 -11.93
C LEU A 155 1.40 3.36 -13.23
N GLY A 156 0.62 2.29 -13.12
CA GLY A 156 0.20 1.46 -14.25
C GLY A 156 -1.08 1.94 -14.94
N ARG A 157 -1.70 3.04 -14.48
CA ARG A 157 -2.97 3.52 -15.01
C ARG A 157 -3.04 5.04 -15.06
N ARG A 158 -3.43 5.56 -16.23
CA ARG A 158 -3.95 6.91 -16.41
C ARG A 158 -5.47 6.84 -16.43
N ARG A 159 -6.14 7.87 -15.94
CA ARG A 159 -7.59 8.01 -16.15
C ARG A 159 -7.83 8.25 -17.64
N TYR A 160 -8.86 7.62 -18.20
CA TYR A 160 -9.34 8.00 -19.52
C TYR A 160 -9.89 9.43 -19.39
N ARG A 161 -9.42 10.38 -20.21
CA ARG A 161 -10.07 11.69 -20.29
C ARG A 161 -11.53 11.43 -20.56
N ARG A 162 -12.44 12.00 -19.75
CA ARG A 162 -13.85 12.07 -20.13
C ARG A 162 -13.88 12.52 -21.58
N SER A 163 -14.39 11.69 -22.47
CA SER A 163 -14.54 12.07 -23.87
C SER A 163 -15.42 13.31 -23.92
N GLU A 164 -15.13 14.21 -24.85
CA GLU A 164 -16.00 15.35 -25.18
C GLU A 164 -17.45 14.90 -25.45
N ALA A 165 -17.69 13.61 -25.74
CA ALA A 165 -19.02 13.00 -25.83
C ALA A 165 -19.85 13.08 -24.53
N GLU A 166 -19.25 13.07 -23.33
CA GLU A 166 -19.99 13.35 -22.08
C GLU A 166 -20.29 14.86 -21.90
N ALA A 167 -19.48 15.75 -22.50
CA ALA A 167 -19.78 17.18 -22.54
C ALA A 167 -20.95 17.51 -23.48
N VAL A 168 -21.16 16.70 -24.52
CA VAL A 168 -22.29 16.84 -25.47
C VAL A 168 -23.62 16.38 -24.89
N THR A 169 -23.64 15.38 -24.01
CA THR A 169 -24.91 14.83 -23.50
C THR A 169 -25.48 15.59 -22.30
N GLY A 170 -24.74 16.53 -21.70
CA GLY A 170 -25.25 17.47 -20.69
C GLY A 170 -25.83 16.85 -19.41
N GLN A 171 -25.77 15.52 -19.26
CA GLN A 171 -26.35 14.83 -18.12
C GLN A 171 -25.26 14.53 -17.09
N PRO A 172 -25.23 15.23 -15.94
CA PRO A 172 -24.38 14.84 -14.86
C PRO A 172 -24.88 13.47 -14.37
N ARG A 173 -24.07 12.42 -14.58
CA ARG A 173 -24.25 11.18 -13.83
C ARG A 173 -24.05 11.53 -12.36
N GLN A 174 -25.15 11.83 -11.67
CA GLN A 174 -25.23 11.91 -10.22
C GLN A 174 -24.88 10.52 -9.67
N ARG A 175 -23.58 10.23 -9.56
CA ARG A 175 -23.14 9.16 -8.69
C ARG A 175 -23.29 9.70 -7.28
N LEU A 176 -24.45 9.45 -6.69
CA LEU A 176 -24.77 9.62 -5.25
C LEU A 176 -23.90 8.69 -4.38
N ARG A 177 -22.58 8.64 -4.62
CA ARG A 177 -21.62 8.00 -3.73
C ARG A 177 -20.98 9.10 -2.92
N ALA A 178 -21.11 9.02 -1.60
CA ALA A 178 -20.36 9.85 -0.68
C ALA A 178 -18.87 9.82 -1.05
N PHE A 179 -18.26 10.99 -1.17
CA PHE A 179 -16.84 11.11 -1.46
C PHE A 179 -16.02 10.61 -0.26
N SER A 180 -15.00 9.80 -0.53
CA SER A 180 -14.09 9.28 0.51
C SER A 180 -12.64 9.55 0.12
N LEU A 181 -11.85 10.00 1.10
CA LEU A 181 -10.39 10.10 1.02
C LEU A 181 -9.68 8.83 1.51
N ARG A 182 -10.40 7.86 2.07
CA ARG A 182 -9.80 6.56 2.42
C ARG A 182 -9.36 5.87 1.13
N ASN A 183 -8.14 5.33 1.11
CA ASN A 183 -7.59 4.61 -0.04
C ASN A 183 -7.67 5.44 -1.34
N PHE A 184 -7.31 6.73 -1.27
CA PHE A 184 -7.48 7.69 -2.35
C PHE A 184 -6.62 7.29 -3.57
N PRO A 185 -7.23 6.92 -4.72
CA PRO A 185 -6.46 6.51 -5.89
C PRO A 185 -5.86 7.73 -6.60
N LEU A 186 -4.52 7.78 -6.65
CA LEU A 186 -3.77 8.82 -7.34
C LEU A 186 -3.16 8.22 -8.62
N HIS A 187 -3.77 8.55 -9.76
CA HIS A 187 -3.34 8.06 -11.07
C HIS A 187 -2.17 8.87 -11.61
N LEU A 188 -1.42 8.27 -12.55
CA LEU A 188 -0.22 8.90 -13.11
C LEU A 188 -0.49 10.28 -13.74
N ASP A 189 -1.61 10.46 -14.44
CA ASP A 189 -2.01 11.77 -15.00
C ASP A 189 -2.28 12.83 -13.92
N GLN A 190 -2.74 12.41 -12.73
CA GLN A 190 -2.95 13.30 -11.59
C GLN A 190 -1.63 13.66 -10.92
N MET A 191 -0.68 12.73 -10.85
CA MET A 191 0.66 13.01 -10.35
C MET A 191 1.34 14.08 -11.21
N GLU A 192 1.28 13.94 -12.54
CA GLU A 192 1.80 14.95 -13.47
C GLU A 192 1.11 16.30 -13.31
N GLN A 193 -0.23 16.32 -13.18
CA GLN A 193 -0.99 17.56 -12.94
C GLN A 193 -0.52 18.27 -11.67
N LEU A 194 -0.16 17.52 -10.63
CA LEU A 194 0.34 18.04 -9.36
C LEU A 194 1.85 18.33 -9.37
N GLY A 195 2.57 17.96 -10.44
CA GLY A 195 4.03 18.10 -10.51
C GLY A 195 4.81 17.04 -9.72
N ILE A 196 4.18 15.92 -9.37
CA ILE A 196 4.80 14.81 -8.62
C ILE A 196 5.63 13.94 -9.57
N ASP A 197 6.92 13.73 -9.27
CA ASP A 197 7.80 12.81 -10.01
C ASP A 197 7.60 11.37 -9.49
N ALA A 198 6.96 10.53 -10.30
CA ALA A 198 6.64 9.15 -9.91
C ALA A 198 7.85 8.19 -9.92
N ARG A 199 9.04 8.67 -10.30
CA ARG A 199 10.28 7.88 -10.36
C ARG A 199 10.59 7.16 -9.07
N ASP A 200 10.56 7.87 -7.94
CA ASP A 200 10.98 7.31 -6.65
C ASP A 200 10.00 6.23 -6.17
N TYR A 201 8.72 6.37 -6.50
CA TYR A 201 7.72 5.35 -6.22
C TYR A 201 7.90 4.10 -7.09
N ALA A 202 8.25 4.28 -8.37
CA ALA A 202 8.60 3.16 -9.25
C ALA A 202 9.83 2.40 -8.74
N ILE A 203 10.84 3.11 -8.24
CA ILE A 203 12.03 2.52 -7.60
C ILE A 203 11.65 1.73 -6.35
N GLY A 204 10.84 2.32 -5.46
CA GLY A 204 10.37 1.65 -4.24
C GLY A 204 9.55 0.39 -4.51
N MET A 205 8.66 0.42 -5.51
CA MET A 205 7.90 -0.76 -5.94
C MET A 205 8.79 -1.86 -6.53
N ALA A 206 9.82 -1.50 -7.31
CA ALA A 206 10.78 -2.46 -7.85
C ALA A 206 11.60 -3.13 -6.74
N ASP A 207 12.06 -2.36 -5.76
CA ASP A 207 12.78 -2.88 -4.59
C ASP A 207 11.89 -3.77 -3.73
N ALA A 208 10.63 -3.38 -3.52
CA ALA A 208 9.65 -4.17 -2.79
C ALA A 208 9.43 -5.52 -3.45
N LEU A 209 9.24 -5.56 -4.77
CA LEU A 209 9.09 -6.83 -5.50
C LEU A 209 10.37 -7.68 -5.45
N ALA A 210 11.56 -7.08 -5.55
CA ALA A 210 12.80 -7.83 -5.39
C ALA A 210 12.94 -8.45 -3.98
N LEU A 211 12.54 -7.73 -2.92
CA LEU A 211 12.48 -8.27 -1.57
C LEU A 211 11.47 -9.43 -1.48
N LEU A 212 10.25 -9.21 -1.96
CA LEU A 212 9.17 -10.19 -1.89
C LEU A 212 9.55 -11.48 -2.64
N HIS A 213 9.97 -11.36 -3.90
CA HIS A 213 10.24 -12.53 -4.75
C HIS A 213 11.49 -13.29 -4.30
N TRP A 214 12.58 -12.58 -3.97
CA TRP A 214 13.90 -13.23 -3.89
C TRP A 214 14.39 -13.45 -2.47
N ILE A 215 14.02 -12.58 -1.53
CA ILE A 215 14.37 -12.74 -0.12
C ILE A 215 13.25 -13.47 0.62
N ALA A 216 12.03 -12.92 0.57
CA ALA A 216 10.88 -13.50 1.26
C ALA A 216 10.32 -14.73 0.55
N LYS A 217 10.61 -14.91 -0.75
CA LYS A 217 10.07 -15.99 -1.59
C LYS A 217 8.54 -16.01 -1.50
N VAL A 218 7.93 -14.87 -1.82
CA VAL A 218 6.49 -14.59 -1.83
C VAL A 218 6.13 -13.97 -3.18
N ASP A 219 5.01 -14.35 -3.77
CA ASP A 219 4.62 -13.91 -5.12
C ASP A 219 4.18 -12.44 -5.24
N GLY A 220 3.79 -11.82 -4.13
CA GLY A 220 3.29 -10.45 -4.08
C GLY A 220 1.85 -10.28 -4.56
N ASN A 221 1.05 -11.35 -4.55
CA ASN A 221 -0.35 -11.29 -4.97
C ASN A 221 -1.22 -10.50 -3.97
N ASP A 222 -2.06 -9.60 -4.50
CA ASP A 222 -2.93 -8.64 -3.78
C ASP A 222 -2.19 -7.64 -2.87
N VAL A 223 -0.86 -7.58 -2.94
CA VAL A 223 -0.07 -6.55 -2.25
C VAL A 223 -0.49 -5.16 -2.71
N GLU A 224 -0.74 -4.29 -1.74
CA GLU A 224 -1.06 -2.89 -1.94
C GLU A 224 0.09 -1.96 -1.57
N PHE A 225 0.12 -0.80 -2.25
CA PHE A 225 1.06 0.28 -1.96
C PHE A 225 0.31 1.55 -1.59
N VAL A 226 0.82 2.28 -0.59
CA VAL A 226 0.27 3.59 -0.20
C VAL A 226 1.36 4.61 0.10
N LEU A 227 1.07 5.89 -0.13
CA LEU A 227 1.85 7.02 0.36
C LEU A 227 1.18 7.56 1.63
N ALA A 228 1.96 7.68 2.69
CA ALA A 228 1.50 8.08 4.01
C ALA A 228 2.64 8.70 4.82
N GLN A 229 2.38 9.16 6.04
CA GLN A 229 3.44 9.77 6.86
C GLN A 229 4.58 8.77 7.14
N PRO A 230 5.84 9.23 7.23
CA PRO A 230 6.96 8.39 7.62
C PRO A 230 6.86 8.00 9.11
N ARG A 231 7.50 6.87 9.48
CA ARG A 231 7.52 6.39 10.87
C ARG A 231 8.16 7.39 11.85
N ASN A 232 9.26 8.03 11.46
CA ASN A 232 9.94 9.06 12.24
C ASN A 232 9.84 10.41 11.51
N GLN A 233 9.25 11.42 12.15
CA GLN A 233 9.24 12.78 11.59
C GLN A 233 10.60 13.50 11.74
N SER A 234 11.49 13.01 12.61
CA SER A 234 12.75 13.68 13.00
C SER A 234 13.93 13.48 12.06
N ASP A 235 13.94 12.47 11.19
CA ASP A 235 15.17 12.04 10.49
C ASP A 235 15.34 12.65 9.09
N THR A 236 14.41 13.51 8.66
CA THR A 236 14.49 14.16 7.33
C THR A 236 15.58 15.23 7.21
N ALA A 237 16.29 15.54 8.31
CA ALA A 237 17.35 16.55 8.33
C ALA A 237 18.79 15.98 8.23
N SER A 238 19.01 14.65 8.27
CA SER A 238 20.36 14.11 8.55
C SER A 238 20.93 13.06 7.58
N THR A 239 20.28 12.71 6.47
CA THR A 239 20.87 11.82 5.45
C THR A 239 21.11 12.53 4.14
N GLN A 240 22.09 13.44 4.17
CA GLN A 240 22.60 14.20 3.04
C GLN A 240 23.34 13.27 2.06
N GLY A 241 22.87 13.18 0.81
CA GLY A 241 23.58 12.47 -0.24
C GLY A 241 22.85 12.41 -1.58
N GLN A 242 22.98 13.46 -2.40
CA GLN A 242 22.69 13.59 -3.85
C GLN A 242 21.33 13.09 -4.42
N LEU A 243 20.49 12.41 -3.64
CA LEU A 243 19.09 12.06 -3.91
C LEU A 243 18.13 13.20 -3.50
N ASP A 244 18.66 14.29 -2.94
CA ASP A 244 17.93 15.22 -2.07
C ASP A 244 17.09 16.29 -2.80
N GLU A 245 17.37 16.67 -4.05
CA GLU A 245 16.57 17.74 -4.68
C GLU A 245 15.17 17.29 -5.12
N ARG A 246 15.01 16.04 -5.56
CA ARG A 246 13.72 15.54 -6.12
C ARG A 246 12.81 14.91 -5.09
N ARG A 247 13.36 14.18 -4.11
CA ARG A 247 12.61 13.81 -2.89
C ARG A 247 12.09 15.07 -2.20
N SER A 248 12.91 16.13 -2.17
CA SER A 248 12.49 17.46 -1.71
C SER A 248 11.32 18.04 -2.51
N ASN A 249 11.26 17.83 -3.83
CA ASN A 249 10.11 18.28 -4.65
C ASN A 249 8.81 17.51 -4.36
N ASN A 250 8.84 16.18 -4.30
CA ASN A 250 7.62 15.45 -3.96
C ASN A 250 7.17 15.76 -2.53
N SER A 251 8.11 15.97 -1.60
CA SER A 251 7.80 16.39 -0.23
C SER A 251 7.32 17.83 -0.11
N SER A 252 7.66 18.72 -1.06
CA SER A 252 7.08 20.07 -1.09
C SER A 252 5.60 20.06 -1.51
N ILE A 253 5.18 19.04 -2.26
CA ILE A 253 3.78 18.85 -2.71
C ILE A 253 2.98 18.03 -1.70
N LEU A 254 3.45 16.83 -1.36
CA LEU A 254 2.75 15.87 -0.50
C LEU A 254 3.20 15.89 0.97
N GLY A 255 4.04 16.85 1.37
CA GLY A 255 4.66 16.86 2.69
C GLY A 255 5.65 15.69 2.88
N PRO A 256 6.27 15.55 4.06
CA PRO A 256 7.03 14.35 4.40
C PRO A 256 6.13 13.10 4.28
N HIS A 257 6.54 12.15 3.44
CA HIS A 257 5.80 10.91 3.23
C HIS A 257 6.75 9.78 2.84
N GLU A 258 6.27 8.55 2.99
CA GLU A 258 6.97 7.32 2.64
C GLU A 258 6.05 6.40 1.84
N LEU A 259 6.64 5.53 1.02
CA LEU A 259 5.94 4.45 0.34
C LEU A 259 5.81 3.27 1.30
N TRP A 260 4.59 2.87 1.62
CA TRP A 260 4.29 1.72 2.46
C TRP A 260 3.77 0.57 1.62
N ILE A 261 4.07 -0.65 2.06
CA ILE A 261 3.51 -1.89 1.52
C ILE A 261 2.61 -2.55 2.57
N LEU A 262 1.42 -2.99 2.17
CA LEU A 262 0.45 -3.65 3.05
C LEU A 262 -0.44 -4.64 2.30
N ASP A 263 -1.34 -5.28 3.05
CA ASP A 263 -2.32 -6.29 2.62
C ASP A 263 -1.63 -7.53 2.01
N PHE A 264 -1.38 -8.53 2.86
CA PHE A 264 -0.62 -9.74 2.49
C PHE A 264 -1.49 -11.00 2.47
N ASP A 265 -2.82 -10.85 2.43
CA ASP A 265 -3.77 -11.93 2.70
C ASP A 265 -3.93 -12.92 1.55
N PHE A 266 -3.56 -12.54 0.32
CA PHE A 266 -3.51 -13.43 -0.84
C PHE A 266 -2.10 -13.76 -1.33
N CYS A 267 -1.08 -13.28 -0.63
CA CYS A 267 0.29 -13.67 -0.89
C CYS A 267 0.48 -15.18 -0.67
N ARG A 268 1.29 -15.79 -1.54
CA ARG A 268 1.66 -17.21 -1.45
C ARG A 268 3.16 -17.37 -1.58
N ASP A 269 3.66 -18.50 -1.07
CA ASP A 269 5.05 -18.88 -1.29
C ASP A 269 5.37 -18.95 -2.78
N LEU A 270 6.56 -18.47 -3.12
CA LEU A 270 7.10 -18.43 -4.47
C LEU A 270 8.22 -19.46 -4.61
N THR A 271 8.10 -20.38 -5.56
CA THR A 271 9.19 -21.28 -5.95
C THR A 271 10.19 -20.55 -6.85
N LEU A 272 11.47 -20.89 -6.78
CA LEU A 272 12.52 -20.30 -7.62
C LEU A 272 12.70 -21.12 -8.91
N ASP A 273 11.63 -21.25 -9.66
CA ASP A 273 11.54 -21.97 -10.94
C ASP A 273 10.52 -21.29 -11.88
N GLU A 274 10.31 -21.87 -13.06
CA GLU A 274 9.37 -21.31 -14.05
C GLU A 274 7.93 -21.21 -13.53
N LYS A 275 7.49 -22.14 -12.68
CA LYS A 275 6.13 -22.11 -12.09
C LYS A 275 5.98 -20.91 -11.16
N GLY A 276 6.98 -20.65 -10.34
CA GLY A 276 7.03 -19.45 -9.51
C GLY A 276 7.01 -18.18 -10.36
N ILE A 277 7.79 -18.14 -11.45
CA ILE A 277 7.75 -16.99 -12.37
C ILE A 277 6.35 -16.77 -12.97
N GLU A 278 5.66 -17.82 -13.37
CA GLU A 278 4.28 -17.70 -13.86
C GLU A 278 3.32 -17.20 -12.79
N GLN A 279 3.48 -17.64 -11.54
CA GLN A 279 2.70 -17.19 -10.40
C GLN A 279 2.94 -15.69 -10.13
N ALA A 280 4.19 -15.25 -10.03
CA ALA A 280 4.55 -13.85 -9.84
C ALA A 280 4.08 -12.96 -11.01
N CYS A 281 4.19 -13.45 -12.25
CA CYS A 281 3.69 -12.74 -13.42
C CYS A 281 2.15 -12.57 -13.36
N LYS A 282 1.42 -13.59 -12.92
CA LYS A 282 -0.04 -13.49 -12.74
C LYS A 282 -0.38 -12.50 -11.64
N ALA A 283 0.33 -12.53 -10.51
CA ALA A 283 0.17 -11.56 -9.42
C ALA A 283 0.36 -10.12 -9.92
N PHE A 284 1.45 -9.85 -10.66
CA PHE A 284 1.75 -8.53 -11.23
C PHE A 284 0.57 -7.91 -12.02
N TRP A 285 -0.13 -8.72 -12.82
CA TRP A 285 -1.26 -8.25 -13.64
C TRP A 285 -2.61 -8.25 -12.92
N ARG A 286 -2.78 -9.10 -11.91
CA ARG A 286 -4.00 -9.19 -11.10
C ARG A 286 -4.10 -8.09 -10.06
N ASN A 287 -2.96 -7.67 -9.51
CA ASN A 287 -2.94 -6.57 -8.56
C ASN A 287 -3.54 -5.31 -9.18
N ASP A 288 -3.98 -4.42 -8.31
CA ASP A 288 -4.26 -3.03 -8.65
C ASP A 288 -3.09 -2.42 -9.43
N PRO A 289 -3.31 -1.38 -10.25
CA PRO A 289 -2.34 -0.87 -11.22
C PRO A 289 -1.23 -0.02 -10.57
N PHE A 290 -0.68 -0.47 -9.44
CA PHE A 290 0.42 0.16 -8.74
C PHE A 290 1.66 0.25 -9.63
N TYR A 291 2.06 -0.89 -10.20
CA TYR A 291 3.29 -1.00 -10.98
C TYR A 291 3.19 -0.27 -12.32
N PRO A 292 4.27 0.42 -12.77
CA PRO A 292 4.40 0.84 -14.16
C PRO A 292 4.19 -0.35 -15.10
N ARG A 293 3.61 -0.12 -16.28
CA ARG A 293 3.27 -1.19 -17.23
C ARG A 293 4.08 -1.08 -18.52
N PRO A 294 4.58 -2.20 -19.09
CA PRO A 294 5.27 -2.18 -20.36
C PRO A 294 4.33 -1.87 -21.52
N GLY A 295 4.91 -1.49 -22.66
CA GLY A 295 4.21 -1.41 -23.94
C GLY A 295 3.22 -0.24 -24.06
N SER A 296 3.35 0.80 -23.23
CA SER A 296 2.61 2.04 -23.43
C SER A 296 3.13 2.79 -24.67
N SER A 297 2.27 3.51 -25.39
CA SER A 297 2.66 4.47 -26.42
C SER A 297 3.02 5.85 -25.85
N ASN A 298 2.70 6.12 -24.58
CA ASN A 298 3.02 7.37 -23.91
C ASN A 298 4.48 7.36 -23.41
N THR A 299 5.23 8.41 -23.75
CA THR A 299 6.67 8.52 -23.43
C THR A 299 6.96 8.47 -21.93
N GLU A 300 6.15 9.11 -21.08
CA GLU A 300 6.37 9.10 -19.64
C GLU A 300 6.09 7.72 -19.04
N ASN A 301 5.08 7.02 -19.52
CA ASN A 301 4.82 5.63 -19.11
C ASN A 301 5.96 4.70 -19.51
N GLN A 302 6.51 4.87 -20.73
CA GLN A 302 7.67 4.10 -21.18
C GLN A 302 8.88 4.38 -20.28
N ARG A 303 9.15 5.65 -19.99
CA ARG A 303 10.22 6.07 -19.08
C ARG A 303 10.08 5.44 -17.69
N LEU A 304 8.89 5.50 -17.09
CA LEU A 304 8.64 4.89 -15.78
C LEU A 304 8.78 3.37 -15.79
N TRP A 305 8.32 2.70 -16.86
CA TRP A 305 8.55 1.27 -17.03
C TRP A 305 10.05 0.94 -17.11
N THR A 306 10.83 1.70 -17.88
CA THR A 306 12.28 1.52 -17.97
C THR A 306 12.95 1.67 -16.61
N ILE A 307 12.60 2.72 -15.86
CA ILE A 307 13.12 2.95 -14.50
C ILE A 307 12.80 1.77 -13.58
N PHE A 308 11.55 1.30 -13.59
CA PHE A 308 11.13 0.16 -12.78
C PHE A 308 11.87 -1.12 -13.18
N GLU A 309 11.95 -1.42 -14.48
CA GLU A 309 12.62 -2.60 -15.01
C GLU A 309 14.11 -2.61 -14.65
N GLU A 310 14.82 -1.51 -14.91
CA GLU A 310 16.24 -1.38 -14.59
C GLU A 310 16.47 -1.53 -13.09
N ARG A 311 15.68 -0.86 -12.26
CA ARG A 311 15.81 -0.96 -10.80
C ARG A 311 15.52 -2.38 -10.32
N PHE A 312 14.46 -3.02 -10.80
CA PHE A 312 14.11 -4.38 -10.42
C PHE A 312 15.24 -5.35 -10.77
N MET A 313 15.84 -5.21 -11.96
CA MET A 313 16.97 -6.05 -12.37
C MET A 313 18.21 -5.84 -11.50
N VAL A 314 18.56 -4.58 -11.18
CA VAL A 314 19.69 -4.26 -10.29
C VAL A 314 19.48 -4.83 -8.90
N SER A 315 18.32 -4.57 -8.29
CA SER A 315 17.97 -5.04 -6.95
C SER A 315 17.91 -6.56 -6.87
N SER A 316 17.37 -7.21 -7.91
CA SER A 316 17.34 -8.67 -7.99
C SER A 316 18.74 -9.29 -8.14
N ALA A 317 19.60 -8.69 -8.97
CA ALA A 317 20.97 -9.17 -9.15
C ALA A 317 21.81 -9.04 -7.86
N GLU A 318 21.57 -7.99 -7.07
CA GLU A 318 22.19 -7.84 -5.76
C GLU A 318 21.75 -8.94 -4.80
N VAL A 319 20.44 -9.19 -4.67
CA VAL A 319 19.90 -10.22 -3.77
C VAL A 319 20.37 -11.61 -4.17
N LEU A 320 20.35 -11.93 -5.47
CA LEU A 320 20.67 -13.26 -5.98
C LEU A 320 22.16 -13.48 -6.26
N ARG A 321 23.06 -12.60 -5.79
CA ARG A 321 24.50 -12.62 -6.12
C ARG A 321 25.16 -13.97 -5.81
N SER A 322 24.76 -14.63 -4.72
CA SER A 322 25.33 -15.90 -4.26
C SER A 322 24.59 -17.13 -4.79
N GLU A 323 23.49 -16.94 -5.54
CA GLU A 323 22.66 -18.04 -6.04
C GLU A 323 23.25 -18.70 -7.31
N PRO A 324 22.86 -19.94 -7.64
CA PRO A 324 23.21 -20.59 -8.89
C PRO A 324 22.78 -19.79 -10.13
N GLY A 325 23.49 -20.00 -11.25
CA GLY A 325 23.24 -19.30 -12.51
C GLY A 325 21.80 -19.41 -13.01
N GLN A 326 21.13 -20.56 -12.80
CA GLN A 326 19.73 -20.77 -13.17
C GLN A 326 18.78 -19.83 -12.42
N ILE A 327 18.98 -19.67 -11.10
CA ILE A 327 18.18 -18.76 -10.26
C ILE A 327 18.44 -17.30 -10.64
N LYS A 328 19.70 -16.95 -10.95
CA LYS A 328 20.08 -15.60 -11.40
C LYS A 328 19.39 -15.15 -12.70
N GLN A 329 18.88 -16.07 -13.52
CA GLN A 329 18.13 -15.72 -14.74
C GLN A 329 16.64 -15.45 -14.50
N LEU A 330 16.10 -15.85 -13.34
CA LEU A 330 14.67 -15.73 -13.03
C LEU A 330 14.13 -14.29 -13.11
N PRO A 331 14.83 -13.24 -12.64
CA PRO A 331 14.33 -11.86 -12.76
C PRO A 331 14.12 -11.43 -14.21
N LYS A 332 15.07 -11.79 -15.10
CA LYS A 332 14.96 -11.52 -16.53
C LYS A 332 13.77 -12.25 -17.14
N LEU A 333 13.63 -13.55 -16.81
CA LEU A 333 12.51 -14.36 -17.27
C LEU A 333 11.16 -13.77 -16.82
N LEU A 334 11.06 -13.29 -15.58
CA LEU A 334 9.85 -12.64 -15.07
C LEU A 334 9.48 -11.40 -15.89
N ILE A 335 10.45 -10.50 -16.13
CA ILE A 335 10.22 -9.28 -16.91
C ILE A 335 9.79 -9.62 -18.35
N GLU A 336 10.40 -10.63 -18.97
CA GLU A 336 10.00 -11.12 -20.30
C GLU A 336 8.56 -11.66 -20.29
N ARG A 337 8.19 -12.48 -19.30
CA ARG A 337 6.82 -13.00 -19.15
C ARG A 337 5.80 -11.88 -18.93
N ILE A 338 6.14 -10.85 -18.15
CA ILE A 338 5.27 -9.68 -17.94
C ILE A 338 5.04 -8.94 -19.27
N LYS A 339 6.10 -8.70 -20.05
CA LYS A 339 6.01 -8.05 -21.37
C LYS A 339 5.16 -8.87 -22.36
N GLN A 340 5.36 -10.18 -22.39
CA GLN A 340 4.59 -11.10 -23.27
C GLN A 340 3.11 -11.14 -22.89
N ALA A 341 2.79 -11.26 -21.61
CA ALA A 341 1.39 -11.28 -21.13
C ALA A 341 0.63 -10.02 -21.56
N LYS A 342 1.28 -8.85 -21.55
CA LYS A 342 0.68 -7.60 -22.05
C LYS A 342 0.32 -7.67 -23.54
N ALA A 343 1.18 -8.24 -24.37
CA ALA A 343 0.92 -8.39 -25.80
C ALA A 343 -0.31 -9.28 -26.05
N THR A 344 -0.43 -10.40 -25.32
CA THR A 344 -1.59 -11.30 -25.40
C THR A 344 -2.88 -10.60 -24.97
N MET A 345 -2.85 -9.81 -23.88
CA MET A 345 -4.02 -9.04 -23.43
C MET A 345 -4.46 -7.97 -24.45
N ALA A 346 -3.53 -7.39 -25.20
CA ALA A 346 -3.85 -6.41 -26.25
C ALA A 346 -4.51 -7.06 -27.47
N ILE A 347 -4.11 -8.28 -27.84
CA ILE A 347 -4.68 -9.02 -28.98
C ILE A 347 -6.11 -9.50 -28.69
N GLY A 348 -6.40 -9.91 -27.46
CA GLY A 348 -7.75 -10.36 -27.05
C GLY A 348 -8.78 -9.25 -26.81
N SER A 349 -8.43 -7.98 -27.07
CA SER A 349 -9.31 -6.81 -26.86
C SER A 349 -9.73 -6.12 -28.18
N ASN A 350 -9.40 -6.72 -29.34
CA ASN A 350 -9.77 -6.22 -30.66
C ASN A 350 -10.96 -6.97 -31.25
#